data_AF-A0A151ZAD4-F1
#
_entry.id   AF-A0A151ZAD4-F1
#
_cell.length_a   1.000
_cell.length_b   1.000
_cell.length_c   1.000
_cell.angle_alpha   90.00
_cell.angle_beta   90.00
_cell.angle_gamma   90.00
#
_symmetry.space_group_name_H-M   'P 1'
#
loop_
_entity.id
_entity.type
_entity.pdbx_description
1 polymer ?
#
loop_
_entity_poly.entity_id
_entity_poly.type
_entity_poly.pdbx_seq_one_letter_code
_entity_poly.pdbx_strand_id
1 'polypeptide(L)'
;MKYKLYFTILFVFCINFIKCQSSAGNCKFNGIDYGLMSLSNVSVTKEYSYTTLGGVIYIWNICNSAPSCTSKLNDPLVSSCQRDNGKWRNTGKLDAASFQVFYGANGPFTKLIYAGGDNSGCLNRKQRLFDRSSYVAFKCVPGKTTTISQAYEESLCVYRFDMEGDGACLPSTSSNSQSSSSEDNSIDCTYDKITNTMQVVNYREGLNIECIGKGITHCFNDRISCGTEDPTSPTLKCSTKHNSLTCISKEITCTIGNYTCTM
;
A
#
# COMPACT_ATOMS: atom_id res chain seq x y z
N MET A 1 -55.64 7.76 -33.72
CA MET A 1 -54.20 7.62 -34.03
C MET A 1 -53.47 7.25 -32.75
N LYS A 2 -52.90 6.04 -32.71
CA LYS A 2 -52.18 5.47 -31.57
C LYS A 2 -50.68 5.58 -31.89
N TYR A 3 -49.89 6.25 -31.06
CA TYR A 3 -48.43 6.12 -31.10
C TYR A 3 -47.98 5.23 -29.95
N LYS A 4 -47.57 4.01 -30.31
CA LYS A 4 -46.57 3.24 -29.57
C LYS A 4 -45.21 3.73 -30.06
N LEU A 5 -44.29 4.05 -29.15
CA LEU A 5 -42.88 3.78 -29.39
C LEU A 5 -42.18 3.49 -28.06
N TYR A 6 -41.57 2.32 -28.04
CA TYR A 6 -40.74 1.72 -27.01
C TYR A 6 -39.40 2.47 -26.85
N PHE A 7 -38.62 2.02 -25.85
CA PHE A 7 -37.17 2.18 -25.69
C PHE A 7 -36.69 3.44 -24.98
N THR A 8 -36.54 3.35 -23.64
CA THR A 8 -35.17 3.42 -23.08
C THR A 8 -35.11 2.58 -21.82
N ILE A 9 -34.28 1.55 -21.90
CA ILE A 9 -33.94 0.63 -20.83
C ILE A 9 -33.44 1.44 -19.64
N LEU A 10 -34.14 1.34 -18.51
CA LEU A 10 -33.67 1.76 -17.20
C LEU A 10 -32.53 0.80 -16.80
N PHE A 11 -31.37 0.97 -17.44
CA PHE A 11 -30.10 0.46 -16.94
C PHE A 11 -29.85 1.27 -15.67
N VAL A 12 -30.41 0.79 -14.57
CA VAL A 12 -29.91 1.08 -13.23
C VAL A 12 -28.49 0.53 -13.25
N PHE A 13 -27.56 1.37 -13.74
CA PHE A 13 -26.17 1.30 -13.40
C PHE A 13 -26.15 1.50 -11.88
N CYS A 14 -26.32 0.39 -11.16
CA CYS A 14 -25.69 0.21 -9.88
C CYS A 14 -24.20 0.39 -10.14
N ILE A 15 -23.75 1.64 -10.13
CA ILE A 15 -22.37 2.02 -9.86
C ILE A 15 -22.15 1.65 -8.39
N ASN A 16 -22.16 0.34 -8.13
CA ASN A 16 -21.37 -0.21 -7.06
C ASN A 16 -19.95 0.14 -7.50
N PHE A 17 -19.44 1.27 -7.01
CA PHE A 17 -18.03 1.37 -6.72
C PHE A 17 -17.70 0.12 -5.92
N ILE A 18 -17.22 -0.89 -6.64
CA ILE A 18 -16.69 -2.11 -6.07
C ILE A 18 -15.60 -1.59 -5.13
N LYS A 19 -15.92 -1.56 -3.83
CA LYS A 19 -14.93 -1.48 -2.78
C LYS A 19 -14.11 -2.75 -2.90
N CYS A 20 -13.23 -2.81 -3.89
CA CYS A 20 -12.16 -3.77 -3.95
C CYS A 20 -11.08 -3.32 -2.94
N GLN A 21 -11.52 -2.99 -1.73
CA GLN A 21 -10.67 -2.85 -0.57
C GLN A 21 -10.50 -4.28 -0.09
N SER A 22 -9.33 -4.86 -0.37
CA SER A 22 -8.95 -6.14 0.22
C SER A 22 -9.04 -5.97 1.74
N SER A 23 -9.96 -6.69 2.37
CA SER A 23 -10.06 -6.78 3.82
C SER A 23 -8.68 -7.10 4.39
N ALA A 24 -8.28 -6.40 5.45
CA ALA A 24 -6.99 -6.62 6.09
C ALA A 24 -6.92 -7.95 6.89
N GLY A 25 -7.92 -8.84 6.78
CA GLY A 25 -8.09 -10.02 7.62
C GLY A 25 -6.89 -10.98 7.71
N ASN A 26 -6.00 -10.99 6.71
CA ASN A 26 -4.80 -11.84 6.72
C ASN A 26 -3.48 -11.04 6.85
N CYS A 27 -3.55 -9.72 7.05
CA CYS A 27 -2.41 -8.79 7.06
C CYS A 27 -1.47 -8.87 5.84
N LYS A 28 -1.92 -9.48 4.74
CA LYS A 28 -1.16 -9.67 3.52
C LYS A 28 -1.72 -8.81 2.41
N PHE A 29 -0.84 -8.12 1.70
CA PHE A 29 -1.21 -7.28 0.57
C PHE A 29 -0.06 -7.18 -0.43
N ASN A 30 -0.35 -7.36 -1.72
CA ASN A 30 0.64 -7.40 -2.81
C ASN A 30 1.86 -8.30 -2.52
N GLY A 31 1.61 -9.50 -1.99
CA GLY A 31 2.66 -10.49 -1.68
C GLY A 31 3.50 -10.18 -0.43
N ILE A 32 3.24 -9.08 0.27
CA ILE A 32 3.93 -8.68 1.50
C ILE A 32 3.08 -9.08 2.70
N ASP A 33 3.71 -9.66 3.72
CA ASP A 33 3.09 -9.96 5.02
C ASP A 33 3.40 -8.84 6.02
N TYR A 34 2.51 -7.86 6.10
CA TYR A 34 2.65 -6.73 7.03
C TYR A 34 2.49 -7.18 8.50
N GLY A 35 2.08 -8.42 8.76
CA GLY A 35 2.03 -9.01 10.09
C GLY A 35 3.42 -9.13 10.71
N LEU A 36 4.46 -9.21 9.88
CA LEU A 36 5.87 -9.17 10.30
C LEU A 36 6.28 -7.81 10.88
N MET A 37 5.52 -6.76 10.58
CA MET A 37 5.67 -5.44 11.19
C MET A 37 4.82 -5.27 12.44
N SER A 38 4.04 -6.26 12.87
CA SER A 38 3.26 -6.17 14.11
C SER A 38 4.11 -6.49 15.35
N LEU A 39 3.75 -5.91 16.51
CA LEU A 39 4.48 -6.10 17.77
C LEU A 39 4.12 -7.39 18.51
N SER A 40 3.45 -8.34 17.83
CA SER A 40 2.79 -9.53 18.40
C SER A 40 3.65 -10.34 19.37
N ASN A 41 4.99 -10.30 19.20
CA ASN A 41 5.96 -11.14 19.91
C ASN A 41 7.11 -10.39 20.60
N VAL A 42 7.14 -9.05 20.58
CA VAL A 42 8.34 -8.27 20.99
C VAL A 42 8.07 -7.28 22.13
N SER A 43 6.82 -6.82 22.31
CA SER A 43 6.46 -5.86 23.36
C SER A 43 5.50 -6.46 24.38
N VAL A 44 5.67 -6.11 25.66
CA VAL A 44 4.76 -6.46 26.77
C VAL A 44 3.34 -5.94 26.51
N THR A 45 3.20 -4.79 25.83
CA THR A 45 1.91 -4.18 25.49
C THR A 45 1.36 -4.60 24.13
N LYS A 46 2.19 -5.22 23.27
CA LYS A 46 1.85 -5.67 21.90
C LYS A 46 1.20 -4.61 21.00
N GLU A 47 1.55 -3.33 21.17
CA GLU A 47 1.03 -2.20 20.39
C GLU A 47 2.08 -1.08 20.26
N TYR A 48 1.93 -0.26 19.22
CA TYR A 48 2.75 0.92 18.97
C TYR A 48 2.20 2.14 19.70
N SER A 49 3.09 3.03 20.10
CA SER A 49 2.75 4.31 20.71
C SER A 49 3.73 5.40 20.26
N TYR A 50 3.21 6.60 20.03
CA TYR A 50 4.00 7.78 19.67
C TYR A 50 3.48 9.01 20.41
N THR A 51 4.38 9.75 21.04
CA THR A 51 4.04 11.01 21.75
C THR A 51 4.56 12.19 20.96
N THR A 52 3.65 13.07 20.55
CA THR A 52 4.00 14.33 19.88
C THR A 52 4.62 15.34 20.86
N LEU A 53 5.29 16.37 20.33
CA LEU A 53 5.80 17.49 21.13
C LEU A 53 4.69 18.22 21.92
N GLY A 54 3.46 18.21 21.42
CA GLY A 54 2.28 18.78 22.08
C GLY A 54 1.66 17.89 23.17
N GLY A 55 2.26 16.74 23.49
CA GLY A 55 1.77 15.82 24.52
C GLY A 55 0.59 14.94 24.09
N VAL A 56 0.14 15.05 22.84
CA VAL A 56 -0.83 14.13 22.26
C VAL A 56 -0.15 12.79 22.00
N ILE A 57 -0.80 11.70 22.39
CA ILE A 57 -0.29 10.34 22.24
C ILE A 57 -1.18 9.59 21.24
N TYR A 58 -0.55 8.98 20.24
CA TYR A 58 -1.20 8.07 19.31
C TYR A 58 -0.81 6.64 19.64
N ILE A 59 -1.79 5.74 19.64
CA ILE A 59 -1.60 4.32 19.93
C ILE A 59 -2.27 3.53 18.82
N TRP A 60 -1.59 2.52 18.28
CA TRP A 60 -2.15 1.68 17.23
C TRP A 60 -1.51 0.30 17.20
N ASN A 61 -2.11 -0.61 16.45
CA ASN A 61 -1.51 -1.90 16.14
C ASN A 61 -1.61 -2.17 14.63
N ILE A 62 -0.78 -3.10 14.12
CA ILE A 62 -0.83 -3.51 12.70
C ILE A 62 -1.65 -4.81 12.61
N CYS A 63 -2.72 -4.74 11.83
CA CYS A 63 -3.68 -5.82 11.56
C CYS A 63 -4.24 -6.52 12.79
N ASN A 64 -4.31 -5.79 13.91
CA ASN A 64 -4.83 -6.30 15.16
C ASN A 64 -5.44 -5.14 15.96
N SER A 65 -6.14 -5.46 17.04
CA SER A 65 -6.61 -4.45 17.98
C SER A 65 -5.45 -3.91 18.83
N ALA A 66 -5.62 -2.69 19.34
CA ALA A 66 -4.67 -2.02 20.23
C ALA A 66 -5.14 -2.17 21.69
N PRO A 67 -4.52 -3.04 22.52
CA PRO A 67 -5.03 -3.38 23.85
C PRO A 67 -5.31 -2.20 24.78
N SER A 68 -4.49 -1.14 24.75
CA SER A 68 -4.77 0.05 25.56
C SER A 68 -6.02 0.78 25.08
N CYS A 69 -6.21 0.86 23.76
CA CYS A 69 -7.37 1.49 23.16
C CYS A 69 -8.65 0.70 23.46
N THR A 70 -8.62 -0.62 23.27
CA THR A 70 -9.78 -1.49 23.53
C THR A 70 -10.21 -1.43 24.98
N SER A 71 -9.26 -1.46 25.92
CA SER A 71 -9.53 -1.36 27.36
C SER A 71 -10.14 0.00 27.74
N LYS A 72 -9.60 1.11 27.22
CA LYS A 72 -10.03 2.46 27.62
C LYS A 72 -11.31 2.93 26.93
N LEU A 73 -11.60 2.43 25.74
CA LEU A 73 -12.78 2.79 24.97
C LEU A 73 -13.91 1.75 25.06
N ASN A 74 -13.66 0.60 25.71
CA ASN A 74 -14.59 -0.52 25.85
C ASN A 74 -15.14 -1.02 24.50
N ASP A 75 -14.27 -1.11 23.50
CA ASP A 75 -14.58 -1.62 22.16
C ASP A 75 -13.43 -2.53 21.70
N PRO A 76 -13.66 -3.86 21.56
CA PRO A 76 -12.61 -4.83 21.26
C PRO A 76 -12.05 -4.72 19.84
N LEU A 77 -12.72 -3.98 18.95
CA LEU A 77 -12.33 -3.84 17.54
C LEU A 77 -11.45 -2.62 17.30
N VAL A 78 -11.15 -1.80 18.32
CA VAL A 78 -10.32 -0.59 18.13
C VAL A 78 -8.87 -0.99 17.83
N SER A 79 -8.41 -0.60 16.65
CA SER A 79 -7.02 -0.80 16.20
C SER A 79 -6.15 0.42 16.41
N SER A 80 -6.75 1.60 16.57
CA SER A 80 -6.02 2.83 16.86
C SER A 80 -6.83 3.81 17.69
N CYS A 81 -6.14 4.57 18.53
CA CYS A 81 -6.74 5.64 19.29
C CYS A 81 -5.77 6.81 19.52
N GLN A 82 -6.34 7.96 19.83
CA GLN A 82 -5.63 9.15 20.29
C GLN A 82 -5.93 9.37 21.77
N ARG A 83 -4.90 9.73 22.54
CA ARG A 83 -5.03 10.28 23.89
C ARG A 83 -4.55 11.72 23.91
N ASP A 84 -5.47 12.62 24.20
CA ASP A 84 -5.25 14.06 24.23
C ASP A 84 -5.88 14.64 25.50
N ASN A 85 -5.08 15.26 26.37
CA ASN A 85 -5.52 15.81 27.66
C ASN A 85 -6.36 14.82 28.48
N GLY A 86 -5.93 13.55 28.52
CA GLY A 86 -6.61 12.46 29.23
C GLY A 86 -7.86 11.89 28.54
N LYS A 87 -8.35 12.52 27.47
CA LYS A 87 -9.48 12.03 26.67
C LYS A 87 -8.99 11.04 25.63
N TRP A 88 -9.64 9.89 25.58
CA TRP A 88 -9.41 8.85 24.58
C TRP A 88 -10.40 9.01 23.43
N ARG A 89 -9.91 8.94 22.19
CA ARG A 89 -10.73 9.01 20.97
C ARG A 89 -10.41 7.80 20.11
N ASN A 90 -11.43 7.12 19.60
CA ASN A 90 -11.26 6.02 18.66
C ASN A 90 -10.89 6.60 17.30
N THR A 91 -9.74 6.20 16.75
CA THR A 91 -9.26 6.69 15.45
C THR A 91 -9.33 5.66 14.34
N GLY A 92 -9.86 4.46 14.61
CA GLY A 92 -10.04 3.43 13.61
C GLY A 92 -10.25 2.03 14.20
N LYS A 93 -11.00 1.21 13.46
CA LYS A 93 -11.36 -0.16 13.84
C LYS A 93 -10.76 -1.20 12.90
N LEU A 94 -10.51 -2.39 13.45
CA LEU A 94 -9.95 -3.54 12.76
C LEU A 94 -10.88 -4.12 11.70
N ASP A 95 -12.18 -4.19 11.98
CA ASP A 95 -13.19 -4.73 11.06
C ASP A 95 -13.44 -3.81 9.85
N ALA A 96 -13.07 -2.54 9.97
CA ALA A 96 -13.06 -1.55 8.90
C ALA A 96 -11.67 -1.37 8.26
N ALA A 97 -10.73 -2.28 8.53
CA ALA A 97 -9.37 -2.17 8.03
C ALA A 97 -9.25 -2.59 6.55
N SER A 98 -8.50 -1.80 5.78
CA SER A 98 -8.27 -2.08 4.36
C SER A 98 -6.87 -1.67 3.90
N PHE A 99 -6.34 -2.38 2.92
CA PHE A 99 -5.11 -2.00 2.26
C PHE A 99 -5.39 -1.20 0.99
N GLN A 100 -4.52 -0.23 0.71
CA GLN A 100 -4.50 0.54 -0.54
C GLN A 100 -3.06 0.84 -0.94
N VAL A 101 -2.80 0.92 -2.24
CA VAL A 101 -1.55 1.52 -2.76
C VAL A 101 -1.77 3.02 -2.87
N PHE A 102 -0.80 3.81 -2.42
CA PHE A 102 -0.81 5.26 -2.58
C PHE A 102 0.44 5.73 -3.31
N TYR A 103 0.24 6.62 -4.29
CA TYR A 103 1.32 7.18 -5.09
C TYR A 103 1.71 8.55 -4.53
N GLY A 104 2.79 8.58 -3.76
CA GLY A 104 3.36 9.83 -3.23
C GLY A 104 4.48 10.39 -4.12
N ALA A 105 4.97 11.58 -3.77
CA ALA A 105 6.12 12.21 -4.45
C ALA A 105 7.40 11.36 -4.43
N ASN A 106 7.51 10.43 -3.48
CA ASN A 106 8.66 9.53 -3.31
C ASN A 106 8.37 8.09 -3.80
N GLY A 107 7.37 7.91 -4.67
CA GLY A 107 6.96 6.61 -5.21
C GLY A 107 5.78 5.97 -4.48
N PRO A 108 5.37 4.75 -4.90
CA PRO A 108 4.28 4.03 -4.29
C PRO A 108 4.65 3.59 -2.87
N PHE A 109 3.70 3.73 -1.95
CA PHE A 109 3.77 3.10 -0.64
C PHE A 109 2.42 2.49 -0.29
N THR A 110 2.45 1.47 0.56
CA THR A 110 1.23 0.80 1.01
C THR A 110 0.63 1.55 2.18
N LYS A 111 -0.68 1.78 2.14
CA LYS A 111 -1.50 2.27 3.24
C LYS A 111 -2.31 1.13 3.82
N LEU A 112 -2.20 0.89 5.13
CA LEU A 112 -3.19 0.14 5.91
C LEU A 112 -4.09 1.14 6.63
N ILE A 113 -5.34 1.23 6.19
CA ILE A 113 -6.31 2.21 6.66
C ILE A 113 -7.24 1.53 7.65
N TYR A 114 -7.48 2.19 8.79
CA TYR A 114 -8.50 1.85 9.77
C TYR A 114 -9.57 2.94 9.78
N ALA A 115 -10.76 2.62 9.29
CA ALA A 115 -11.91 3.52 9.31
C ALA A 115 -12.82 3.26 10.55
N GLY A 116 -13.95 3.98 10.66
CA GLY A 116 -14.96 3.71 11.67
C GLY A 116 -14.59 4.16 13.10
N GLY A 117 -13.71 5.17 13.22
CA GLY A 117 -13.46 5.83 14.49
C GLY A 117 -14.66 6.65 14.98
N ASP A 118 -14.57 7.23 16.17
CA ASP A 118 -15.64 8.10 16.65
C ASP A 118 -15.69 9.40 15.83
N ASN A 119 -16.88 9.99 15.68
CA ASN A 119 -17.07 11.20 14.87
C ASN A 119 -17.14 12.49 15.71
N SER A 120 -16.89 12.41 17.02
CA SER A 120 -17.10 13.54 17.93
C SER A 120 -16.19 14.72 17.59
N GLY A 121 -16.75 15.86 17.17
CA GLY A 121 -15.95 17.02 16.76
C GLY A 121 -15.29 16.92 15.38
N CYS A 122 -15.62 15.91 14.57
CA CYS A 122 -15.17 15.80 13.18
C CYS A 122 -16.22 16.36 12.23
N LEU A 123 -16.12 17.64 11.90
CA LEU A 123 -17.04 18.31 11.00
C LEU A 123 -16.32 18.74 9.74
N ASN A 124 -16.84 18.33 8.58
CA ASN A 124 -16.31 18.85 7.32
C ASN A 124 -16.77 20.30 7.10
N ARG A 125 -16.32 20.94 6.01
CA ARG A 125 -16.71 22.32 5.67
C ARG A 125 -18.21 22.55 5.53
N LYS A 126 -19.00 21.49 5.32
CA LYS A 126 -20.47 21.52 5.23
C LYS A 126 -21.14 21.13 6.56
N GLN A 127 -20.40 21.14 7.68
CA GLN A 127 -20.86 20.74 9.01
C GLN A 127 -21.45 19.31 9.06
N ARG A 128 -21.01 18.42 8.17
CA ARG A 128 -21.39 17.00 8.25
C ARG A 128 -20.38 16.27 9.10
N LEU A 129 -20.89 15.48 10.05
CA LEU A 129 -20.10 14.55 10.83
C LEU A 129 -19.47 13.51 9.90
N PHE A 130 -18.22 13.19 10.16
CA PHE A 130 -17.53 12.05 9.54
C PHE A 130 -16.70 11.33 10.58
N ASP A 131 -16.54 10.03 10.41
CA ASP A 131 -15.81 9.20 11.35
C ASP A 131 -14.32 9.50 11.29
N ARG A 132 -13.66 9.47 12.44
CA ARG A 132 -12.19 9.45 12.48
C ARG A 132 -11.68 8.26 11.69
N SER A 133 -10.57 8.48 11.01
CA SER A 133 -9.83 7.41 10.35
C SER A 133 -8.35 7.57 10.59
N SER A 134 -7.64 6.46 10.55
CA SER A 134 -6.19 6.46 10.65
C SER A 134 -5.61 5.56 9.58
N TYR A 135 -4.35 5.77 9.24
CA TYR A 135 -3.65 4.84 8.37
C TYR A 135 -2.16 4.76 8.69
N VAL A 136 -1.60 3.57 8.46
CA VAL A 136 -0.17 3.31 8.50
C VAL A 136 0.37 3.40 7.08
N ALA A 137 1.34 4.27 6.85
CA ALA A 137 2.09 4.38 5.61
C ALA A 137 3.39 3.58 5.75
N PHE A 138 3.49 2.49 4.99
CA PHE A 138 4.63 1.58 5.05
C PHE A 138 5.69 1.93 4.02
N LYS A 139 6.95 2.02 4.47
CA LYS A 139 8.11 2.16 3.61
C LYS A 139 9.06 0.97 3.77
N CYS A 140 9.34 0.30 2.66
CA CYS A 140 10.37 -0.74 2.63
C CYS A 140 11.75 -0.13 2.86
N VAL A 141 12.47 -0.64 3.86
CA VAL A 141 13.89 -0.37 4.08
C VAL A 141 14.57 -1.72 4.38
N PRO A 142 15.23 -2.34 3.38
CA PRO A 142 15.79 -3.68 3.52
C PRO A 142 16.76 -3.79 4.71
N GLY A 143 16.64 -4.87 5.47
CA GLY A 143 17.49 -5.17 6.64
C GLY A 143 17.25 -4.28 7.86
N LYS A 144 16.29 -3.33 7.81
CA LYS A 144 15.96 -2.45 8.93
C LYS A 144 14.83 -3.04 9.77
N THR A 145 14.96 -3.01 11.09
CA THR A 145 13.84 -3.34 11.97
C THR A 145 12.71 -2.34 11.83
N THR A 146 11.48 -2.75 12.12
CA THR A 146 10.31 -1.87 12.09
C THR A 146 10.50 -0.68 13.04
N THR A 147 10.41 0.52 12.51
CA THR A 147 10.55 1.78 13.25
C THR A 147 9.41 2.74 12.91
N ILE A 148 9.02 3.56 13.88
CA ILE A 148 8.06 4.66 13.69
C ILE A 148 8.86 5.90 13.34
N SER A 149 8.67 6.46 12.16
CA SER A 149 9.33 7.73 11.79
C SER A 149 8.52 8.93 12.26
N GLN A 150 7.19 8.89 12.14
CA GLN A 150 6.32 9.98 12.56
C GLN A 150 4.89 9.50 12.83
N ALA A 151 4.17 10.20 13.72
CA ALA A 151 2.72 10.06 13.86
C ALA A 151 2.08 11.43 14.10
N TYR A 152 1.03 11.75 13.34
CA TYR A 152 0.37 13.06 13.39
C TYR A 152 -1.04 13.02 12.79
N GLU A 153 -1.82 14.07 13.05
CA GLU A 153 -3.08 14.33 12.37
C GLU A 153 -2.77 15.07 11.05
N GLU A 154 -2.86 14.36 9.93
CA GLU A 154 -2.53 14.89 8.59
C GLU A 154 -3.58 15.90 8.10
N SER A 155 -4.85 15.62 8.42
CA SER A 155 -5.96 16.55 8.26
C SER A 155 -6.98 16.28 9.34
N LEU A 156 -7.98 17.17 9.49
CA LEU A 156 -8.99 17.05 10.53
C LEU A 156 -9.54 15.61 10.61
N CYS A 157 -9.33 14.96 11.75
CA CYS A 157 -9.77 13.60 12.05
C CYS A 157 -9.21 12.48 11.14
N VAL A 158 -8.12 12.76 10.44
CA VAL A 158 -7.35 11.78 9.65
C VAL A 158 -5.94 11.69 10.21
N TYR A 159 -5.63 10.55 10.81
CA TYR A 159 -4.36 10.32 11.49
C TYR A 159 -3.44 9.46 10.63
N ARG A 160 -2.16 9.82 10.58
CA ARG A 160 -1.15 9.15 9.78
C ARG A 160 -0.02 8.65 10.67
N PHE A 161 0.37 7.40 10.46
CA PHE A 161 1.51 6.75 11.10
C PHE A 161 2.51 6.34 10.03
N ASP A 162 3.66 7.01 9.97
CA ASP A 162 4.73 6.66 9.05
C ASP A 162 5.62 5.60 9.70
N MET A 163 5.74 4.45 9.04
CA MET A 163 6.51 3.31 9.52
C MET A 163 7.43 2.76 8.44
N GLU A 164 8.64 2.38 8.84
CA GLU A 164 9.62 1.83 7.91
C GLU A 164 10.34 0.62 8.48
N GLY A 165 10.65 -0.34 7.62
CA GLY A 165 11.33 -1.58 7.99
C GLY A 165 11.32 -2.62 6.88
N ASP A 166 12.02 -3.73 7.14
CA ASP A 166 12.18 -4.86 6.23
C ASP A 166 10.86 -5.61 5.98
N GLY A 167 9.96 -5.64 6.96
CA GLY A 167 8.65 -6.27 6.82
C GLY A 167 7.70 -5.58 5.83
N ALA A 168 8.03 -4.37 5.36
CA ALA A 168 7.33 -3.69 4.26
C ALA A 168 7.95 -3.99 2.88
N CYS A 169 9.04 -4.74 2.83
CA CYS A 169 9.69 -5.14 1.59
C CYS A 169 9.04 -6.39 1.04
N LEU A 170 9.08 -6.55 -0.29
CA LEU A 170 8.78 -7.83 -0.91
C LEU A 170 9.73 -8.88 -0.34
N PRO A 171 9.22 -10.06 0.08
CA PRO A 171 10.08 -11.13 0.53
C PRO A 171 11.06 -11.46 -0.60
N SER A 172 12.35 -11.48 -0.27
CA SER A 172 13.39 -11.95 -1.19
C SER A 172 13.05 -13.39 -1.56
N THR A 173 12.45 -13.60 -2.73
CA THR A 173 12.34 -14.94 -3.28
C THR A 173 13.77 -15.39 -3.52
N SER A 174 14.26 -16.31 -2.69
CA SER A 174 15.33 -17.20 -3.11
C SER A 174 14.78 -17.98 -4.30
N SER A 175 14.90 -17.38 -5.49
CA SER A 175 14.53 -17.98 -6.74
C SER A 175 15.37 -19.25 -6.86
N ASN A 176 14.71 -20.41 -6.80
CA ASN A 176 15.17 -21.56 -7.55
C ASN A 176 15.09 -21.14 -9.01
N SER A 177 16.15 -20.46 -9.46
CA SER A 177 16.37 -20.09 -10.84
C SER A 177 16.48 -21.40 -11.59
N GLN A 178 15.41 -21.78 -12.30
CA GLN A 178 15.54 -22.76 -13.36
C GLN A 178 16.27 -22.04 -14.49
N SER A 179 17.59 -21.98 -14.35
CA SER A 179 18.53 -21.46 -15.32
C SER A 179 18.41 -22.28 -16.59
N SER A 180 17.74 -21.75 -17.60
CA SER A 180 18.03 -22.14 -18.98
C SER A 180 19.42 -21.61 -19.30
N SER A 181 20.42 -22.46 -19.07
CA SER A 181 21.81 -22.22 -19.41
C SER A 181 21.97 -22.03 -20.91
N SER A 182 22.18 -20.80 -21.32
CA SER A 182 22.94 -20.46 -22.52
C SER A 182 23.73 -19.19 -22.20
N GLU A 183 25.04 -19.29 -22.38
CA GLU A 183 26.10 -18.43 -21.89
C GLU A 183 25.94 -16.95 -22.29
N ASP A 184 25.41 -16.11 -21.40
CA ASP A 184 25.75 -14.67 -21.30
C ASP A 184 25.17 -14.06 -19.98
N ASN A 185 25.86 -14.27 -18.85
CA ASN A 185 25.48 -13.86 -17.48
C ASN A 185 25.53 -12.33 -17.27
N SER A 186 24.66 -11.58 -17.93
CA SER A 186 24.76 -10.12 -17.93
C SER A 186 23.45 -9.40 -17.62
N ILE A 187 22.32 -10.09 -17.73
CA ILE A 187 20.99 -9.57 -17.44
C ILE A 187 20.19 -10.67 -16.74
N ASP A 188 19.53 -10.30 -15.64
CA ASP A 188 18.66 -11.19 -14.87
C ASP A 188 17.23 -10.63 -14.86
N CYS A 189 16.27 -11.53 -15.06
CA CYS A 189 14.86 -11.21 -15.12
C CYS A 189 14.07 -12.21 -14.26
N THR A 190 13.57 -11.71 -13.14
CA THR A 190 12.78 -12.50 -12.19
C THR A 190 11.31 -12.10 -12.30
N TYR A 191 10.44 -13.10 -12.45
CA TYR A 191 8.99 -12.89 -12.52
C TYR A 191 8.27 -13.57 -11.35
N ASP A 192 7.46 -12.80 -10.64
CA ASP A 192 6.49 -13.29 -9.67
C ASP A 192 5.06 -13.14 -10.20
N LYS A 193 4.44 -14.28 -10.57
CA LYS A 193 3.06 -14.35 -11.08
C LYS A 193 1.99 -14.02 -10.03
N ILE A 194 2.32 -14.15 -8.74
CA ILE A 194 1.37 -13.92 -7.65
C ILE A 194 1.17 -12.42 -7.48
N THR A 195 2.27 -11.66 -7.53
CA THR A 195 2.26 -10.21 -7.38
C THR A 195 2.17 -9.46 -8.71
N ASN A 196 2.25 -10.19 -9.84
CA ASN A 196 2.39 -9.63 -11.19
C ASN A 196 3.60 -8.67 -11.28
N THR A 197 4.72 -9.07 -10.68
CA THR A 197 5.93 -8.26 -10.58
C THR A 197 7.05 -8.84 -11.43
N MET A 198 7.65 -8.01 -12.27
CA MET A 198 8.88 -8.31 -12.99
C MET A 198 10.02 -7.46 -12.45
N GLN A 199 11.08 -8.12 -11.96
CA GLN A 199 12.31 -7.46 -11.58
C GLN A 199 13.36 -7.72 -12.67
N VAL A 200 13.97 -6.64 -13.15
CA VAL A 200 15.02 -6.69 -14.15
C VAL A 200 16.29 -6.11 -13.54
N VAL A 201 17.39 -6.85 -13.64
CA VAL A 201 18.73 -6.42 -13.21
C VAL A 201 19.67 -6.49 -14.40
N ASN A 202 20.27 -5.35 -14.72
CA ASN A 202 21.27 -5.20 -15.77
C ASN A 202 22.66 -5.09 -15.15
N TYR A 203 23.52 -6.08 -15.41
CA TYR A 203 24.94 -6.08 -15.00
C TYR A 203 25.87 -5.50 -16.08
N ARG A 204 25.33 -5.09 -17.25
CA ARG A 204 26.09 -4.40 -18.31
C ARG A 204 26.10 -2.90 -18.09
N GLU A 205 27.28 -2.32 -17.99
CA GLU A 205 27.43 -0.88 -17.96
C GLU A 205 26.96 -0.23 -19.27
N GLY A 206 26.30 0.93 -19.17
CA GLY A 206 25.96 1.77 -20.30
C GLY A 206 24.70 1.42 -21.09
N LEU A 207 24.00 0.32 -20.75
CA LEU A 207 22.71 -0.02 -21.35
C LEU A 207 21.54 0.40 -20.45
N ASN A 208 20.51 0.99 -21.05
CA ASN A 208 19.31 1.37 -20.35
C ASN A 208 18.35 0.19 -20.26
N ILE A 209 17.64 0.09 -19.14
CA ILE A 209 16.47 -0.78 -19.01
C ILE A 209 15.26 0.02 -19.50
N GLU A 210 14.59 -0.44 -20.55
CA GLU A 210 13.36 0.16 -21.07
C GLU A 210 12.18 -0.80 -20.93
N CYS A 211 11.21 -0.45 -20.10
CA CYS A 211 10.02 -1.25 -19.83
C CYS A 211 8.77 -0.61 -20.44
N ILE A 212 7.98 -1.41 -21.15
CA ILE A 212 6.71 -1.04 -21.74
C ILE A 212 5.63 -1.88 -21.09
N GLY A 213 4.64 -1.25 -20.45
CA GLY A 213 3.50 -1.94 -19.87
C GLY A 213 2.17 -1.40 -20.34
N LYS A 214 1.13 -2.22 -20.28
CA LYS A 214 -0.23 -1.84 -20.69
C LYS A 214 -1.18 -1.81 -19.49
N GLY A 215 -2.20 -0.94 -19.56
CA GLY A 215 -3.14 -0.74 -18.47
C GLY A 215 -2.44 -0.22 -17.20
N ILE A 216 -2.88 -0.72 -16.04
CA ILE A 216 -2.28 -0.35 -14.75
C ILE A 216 -0.88 -0.98 -14.69
N THR A 217 0.13 -0.13 -14.84
CA THR A 217 1.54 -0.50 -14.85
C THR A 217 2.28 0.48 -13.97
N HIS A 218 3.16 -0.01 -13.10
CA HIS A 218 4.05 0.83 -12.32
C HIS A 218 5.45 0.25 -12.37
N CYS A 219 6.44 1.03 -12.81
CA CYS A 219 7.83 0.65 -12.66
C CYS A 219 8.59 1.63 -11.77
N PHE A 220 9.53 1.13 -11.00
CA PHE A 220 10.28 1.92 -10.03
C PHE A 220 11.65 1.31 -9.70
N ASN A 221 12.55 2.19 -9.28
CA ASN A 221 13.77 1.90 -8.54
C ASN A 221 14.05 3.06 -7.57
N ASP A 222 15.28 3.18 -7.08
CA ASP A 222 15.73 4.26 -6.19
C ASP A 222 15.78 5.65 -6.83
N ARG A 223 15.78 5.76 -8.17
CA ARG A 223 15.93 7.02 -8.91
C ARG A 223 14.74 7.42 -9.75
N ILE A 224 13.93 6.46 -10.21
CA ILE A 224 12.80 6.71 -11.08
C ILE A 224 11.55 6.01 -10.56
N SER A 225 10.41 6.63 -10.85
CA SER A 225 9.11 6.02 -10.72
C SER A 225 8.24 6.50 -11.88
N CYS A 226 7.57 5.57 -12.52
CA CYS A 226 6.71 5.79 -13.68
C CYS A 226 5.48 4.90 -13.50
N GLY A 227 4.31 5.39 -13.91
CA GLY A 227 3.09 4.63 -13.70
C GLY A 227 1.91 5.10 -14.51
N THR A 228 0.91 4.24 -14.63
CA THR A 228 -0.45 4.58 -15.07
C THR A 228 -1.45 3.97 -14.11
N GLU A 229 -2.47 4.76 -13.77
CA GLU A 229 -3.60 4.33 -12.95
C GLU A 229 -4.82 3.91 -13.80
N ASP A 230 -4.74 4.08 -15.13
CA ASP A 230 -5.84 3.82 -16.04
C ASP A 230 -5.72 2.40 -16.63
N PRO A 231 -6.67 1.48 -16.37
CA PRO A 231 -6.66 0.12 -16.92
C PRO A 231 -6.80 0.10 -18.45
N THR A 232 -7.25 1.20 -19.07
CA THR A 232 -7.36 1.39 -20.52
C THR A 232 -6.22 2.21 -21.12
N SER A 233 -5.23 2.59 -20.30
CA SER A 233 -4.15 3.49 -20.70
C SER A 233 -3.37 2.95 -21.91
N PRO A 234 -3.09 3.79 -22.92
CA PRO A 234 -2.19 3.45 -24.00
C PRO A 234 -0.76 3.39 -23.45
N THR A 235 -0.19 2.17 -23.40
CA THR A 235 1.22 1.83 -23.15
C THR A 235 2.07 2.84 -22.36
N LEU A 236 2.43 2.51 -21.11
CA LEU A 236 3.47 3.20 -20.36
C LEU A 236 4.84 2.80 -20.87
N LYS A 237 5.68 3.77 -21.25
CA LYS A 237 7.13 3.53 -21.42
C LYS A 237 7.90 4.10 -20.23
N CYS A 238 8.73 3.27 -19.63
CA CYS A 238 9.60 3.63 -18.52
C CYS A 238 11.04 3.27 -18.84
N SER A 239 11.99 4.15 -18.56
CA SER A 239 13.40 3.93 -18.88
C SER A 239 14.30 4.38 -17.75
N THR A 240 15.26 3.55 -17.38
CA THR A 240 16.30 3.87 -16.40
C THR A 240 17.69 3.53 -16.94
N LYS A 241 18.68 4.34 -16.57
CA LYS A 241 20.11 4.03 -16.77
C LYS A 241 20.71 3.24 -15.61
N HIS A 242 19.90 2.96 -14.58
CA HIS A 242 20.31 2.25 -13.38
C HIS A 242 20.28 0.75 -13.61
N ASN A 243 21.00 0.03 -12.75
CA ASN A 243 21.23 -1.40 -12.91
C ASN A 243 20.01 -2.24 -12.56
N SER A 244 18.93 -1.65 -12.05
CA SER A 244 17.70 -2.38 -11.78
C SER A 244 16.44 -1.56 -12.04
N LEU A 245 15.37 -2.28 -12.38
CA LEU A 245 14.02 -1.75 -12.51
C LEU A 245 13.01 -2.83 -12.12
N THR A 246 12.10 -2.50 -11.22
CA THR A 246 11.00 -3.37 -10.82
C THR A 246 9.71 -2.83 -11.40
N CYS A 247 8.94 -3.68 -12.09
CA CYS A 247 7.66 -3.33 -12.69
C CYS A 247 6.54 -4.21 -12.14
N ILE A 248 5.39 -3.62 -11.84
CA ILE A 248 4.15 -4.29 -11.47
C ILE A 248 3.13 -4.00 -12.56
N SER A 249 2.67 -5.03 -13.27
CA SER A 249 1.67 -4.90 -14.35
C SER A 249 1.10 -6.27 -14.70
N LYS A 250 -0.01 -6.38 -15.44
CA LYS A 250 -0.41 -7.68 -16.00
C LYS A 250 0.33 -8.03 -17.30
N GLU A 251 0.79 -7.00 -18.02
CA GLU A 251 1.51 -7.12 -19.28
C GLU A 251 2.67 -6.13 -19.25
N ILE A 252 3.90 -6.64 -19.15
CA ILE A 252 5.12 -5.83 -19.17
C ILE A 252 6.17 -6.48 -20.06
N THR A 253 6.85 -5.66 -20.84
CA THR A 253 8.00 -6.04 -21.65
C THR A 253 9.14 -5.08 -21.36
N CYS A 254 10.23 -5.57 -20.80
CA CYS A 254 11.45 -4.81 -20.60
C CYS A 254 12.52 -5.21 -21.61
N THR A 255 13.27 -4.23 -22.11
CA THR A 255 14.33 -4.41 -23.10
C THR A 255 15.61 -3.77 -22.60
N ILE A 256 16.74 -4.45 -22.84
CA ILE A 256 18.09 -3.98 -22.51
C ILE A 256 18.98 -4.33 -23.71
N GLY A 257 19.26 -3.35 -24.57
CA GLY A 257 19.94 -3.61 -25.84
C GLY A 257 19.16 -4.62 -26.69
N ASN A 258 19.74 -5.81 -26.92
CA ASN A 258 19.12 -6.88 -27.69
C ASN A 258 18.34 -7.89 -26.84
N TYR A 259 18.34 -7.74 -25.52
CA TYR A 259 17.67 -8.65 -24.59
C TYR A 259 16.27 -8.15 -24.29
N THR A 260 15.33 -9.10 -24.18
CA THR A 260 13.93 -8.81 -23.88
C THR A 260 13.44 -9.72 -22.77
N CYS A 261 12.79 -9.14 -21.76
CA CYS A 261 12.12 -9.82 -20.67
C CYS A 261 10.63 -9.51 -20.74
N THR A 262 9.81 -10.54 -20.89
CA THR A 262 8.38 -10.42 -21.07
C THR A 262 7.63 -11.20 -20.02
N MET A 263 6.47 -10.68 -19.65
CA MET A 263 5.57 -11.24 -18.68
C MET A 263 4.20 -11.53 -19.29
#